data_AF-A0A9J5YZN3-F1
#
_entry.id   AF-A0A9J5YZN3-F1
#
_cell.length_a   1.000
_cell.length_b   1.000
_cell.length_c   1.000
_cell.angle_alpha   90.00
_cell.angle_beta   90.00
_cell.angle_gamma   90.00
#
_symmetry.space_group_name_H-M   'P 1'
#
loop_
_entity.id
_entity.type
_entity.pdbx_description
1 polymer ?
#
loop_
_entity_poly.entity_id
_entity_poly.type
_entity_poly.pdbx_seq_one_letter_code
_entity_poly.pdbx_strand_id
1 'polypeptide(L)'
;MMNDRKSRFSINGKPIYQFMGTSIFSLGAVWNIAKVEPGSTVAIFGLGTVGLAVAEGAKVTGASRIIGIDIDSKNFECIGNVFVMRAALECCHKGWGTSVILGVAAFGQEISTRPFQLVTGHVWKGTAFGGFKSRSQVPSLVDKYLKKEIKVDKYITHSMTLANINKAFHLMHDGDCLRVVLDMFR
;
A
#
# COMPACT_ATOMS: atom_id res chain seq x y z
N MET A 1 1.27 -1.71 26.69
CA MET A 1 2.67 -1.67 26.21
C MET A 1 3.30 -3.03 26.45
N MET A 2 4.37 -3.41 25.75
CA MET A 2 4.99 -4.74 25.96
C MET A 2 5.41 -4.98 27.41
N ASN A 3 5.82 -3.94 28.14
CA ASN A 3 6.32 -4.05 29.50
C ASN A 3 5.28 -4.52 30.53
N ASP A 4 3.99 -4.22 30.32
CA ASP A 4 2.94 -4.48 31.32
C ASP A 4 1.58 -4.91 30.73
N ARG A 5 1.49 -5.01 29.40
CA ARG A 5 0.27 -5.29 28.64
C ARG A 5 -0.90 -4.33 28.93
N LYS A 6 -0.65 -3.14 29.49
CA LYS A 6 -1.68 -2.12 29.78
C LYS A 6 -1.67 -0.97 28.77
N SER A 7 -2.81 -0.31 28.56
CA SER A 7 -2.82 0.95 27.81
C SER A 7 -2.06 2.05 28.57
N ARG A 8 -1.59 3.07 27.85
CA ARG A 8 -1.06 4.32 28.39
C ARG A 8 -2.06 5.47 28.33
N PHE A 9 -3.23 5.25 27.73
CA PHE A 9 -4.28 6.26 27.56
C PHE A 9 -5.53 5.82 28.33
N SER A 10 -6.16 6.77 29.00
CA SER A 10 -7.45 6.57 29.68
C SER A 10 -8.30 7.84 29.61
N ILE A 11 -9.62 7.65 29.59
CA ILE A 11 -10.61 8.71 29.82
C ILE A 11 -11.50 8.23 30.98
N ASN A 12 -11.67 9.07 32.00
CA ASN A 12 -12.48 8.76 33.19
C ASN A 12 -12.12 7.41 33.83
N GLY A 13 -10.82 7.09 33.91
CA GLY A 13 -10.31 5.84 34.48
C GLY A 13 -10.48 4.60 33.58
N LYS A 14 -11.15 4.70 32.42
CA LYS A 14 -11.30 3.59 31.46
C LYS A 14 -10.17 3.60 30.43
N PRO A 15 -9.55 2.47 30.11
CA PRO A 15 -8.44 2.39 29.17
C PRO A 15 -8.89 2.64 27.71
N ILE A 16 -8.05 3.31 26.93
CA ILE A 16 -8.20 3.52 25.48
C ILE A 16 -7.13 2.73 24.74
N TYR A 17 -7.49 1.93 23.75
CA TYR A 17 -6.52 1.07 23.04
C TYR A 17 -5.79 1.82 21.92
N GLN A 18 -4.56 1.38 21.64
CA GLN A 18 -3.75 1.88 20.52
C GLN A 18 -4.14 1.16 19.22
N PHE A 19 -4.09 1.88 18.10
CA PHE A 19 -4.40 1.35 16.77
C PHE A 19 -3.31 1.75 15.77
N MET A 20 -2.96 0.85 14.84
CA MET A 20 -1.86 1.04 13.89
C MET A 20 -2.38 1.12 12.45
N GLY A 21 -1.77 1.98 11.64
CA GLY A 21 -1.92 2.00 10.18
C GLY A 21 -0.77 2.75 9.53
N THR A 22 -0.12 2.18 8.50
CA THR A 22 0.82 2.91 7.64
C THR A 22 0.74 2.36 6.22
N SER A 23 0.70 3.24 5.22
CA SER A 23 0.35 2.83 3.85
C SER A 23 1.18 3.49 2.75
N ILE A 24 2.15 4.34 3.11
CA ILE A 24 3.05 5.04 2.17
C ILE A 24 4.24 4.16 1.74
N PHE A 25 4.53 3.08 2.45
CA PHE A 25 5.74 2.27 2.24
C PHE A 25 5.67 1.29 1.05
N SER A 26 4.65 1.42 0.20
CA SER A 26 4.38 0.52 -0.93
C SER A 26 5.41 0.60 -2.06
N LEU A 27 6.24 1.65 -2.10
CA LEU A 27 7.45 1.71 -2.96
C LEU A 27 8.33 0.47 -2.79
N GLY A 28 8.43 -0.04 -1.56
CA GLY A 28 9.24 -1.21 -1.24
C GLY A 28 8.69 -2.51 -1.84
N ALA A 29 7.40 -2.58 -2.18
CA ALA A 29 6.87 -3.73 -2.90
C ALA A 29 7.57 -3.90 -4.26
N VAL A 30 7.87 -2.79 -4.94
CA VAL A 30 8.61 -2.78 -6.20
C VAL A 30 10.10 -3.05 -5.96
N TRP A 31 10.73 -2.28 -5.08
CA TRP A 31 12.19 -2.28 -4.94
C TRP A 31 12.74 -3.48 -4.16
N ASN A 32 12.04 -3.91 -3.10
CA ASN A 32 12.56 -4.89 -2.17
C ASN A 32 12.00 -6.30 -2.42
N ILE A 33 10.74 -6.39 -2.83
CA ILE A 33 9.99 -7.67 -2.88
C ILE A 33 9.87 -8.22 -4.30
N ALA A 34 9.32 -7.42 -5.22
CA ALA A 34 9.25 -7.76 -6.63
C ALA A 34 10.62 -7.67 -7.30
N LYS A 35 11.46 -6.73 -6.86
CA LYS A 35 12.75 -6.39 -7.47
C LYS A 35 12.59 -6.16 -8.98
N VAL A 36 11.66 -5.28 -9.33
CA VAL A 36 11.37 -4.96 -10.74
C VAL A 36 12.65 -4.55 -11.45
N GLU A 37 12.81 -5.00 -12.70
CA GLU A 37 13.96 -4.67 -13.54
C GLU A 37 13.57 -3.63 -14.60
N PRO A 38 14.51 -2.80 -15.07
CA PRO A 38 14.28 -1.91 -16.21
C PRO A 38 13.71 -2.68 -17.41
N GLY A 39 12.74 -2.10 -18.11
CA GLY A 39 12.07 -2.75 -19.23
C GLY A 39 10.90 -3.68 -18.86
N SER A 40 10.69 -3.98 -17.58
CA SER A 40 9.56 -4.81 -17.13
C SER A 40 8.20 -4.19 -17.46
N THR A 41 7.18 -5.03 -17.68
CA THR A 41 5.77 -4.59 -17.65
C THR A 41 5.20 -4.85 -16.26
N VAL A 42 4.53 -3.84 -15.69
CA VAL A 42 3.90 -3.92 -14.36
C VAL A 42 2.39 -3.70 -14.51
N ALA A 43 1.58 -4.57 -13.91
CA ALA A 43 0.15 -4.39 -13.76
C ALA A 43 -0.16 -4.07 -12.28
N ILE A 44 -1.01 -3.08 -12.04
CA ILE A 44 -1.35 -2.59 -10.70
C ILE A 44 -2.86 -2.66 -10.55
N PHE A 45 -3.33 -3.56 -9.70
CA PHE A 45 -4.73 -3.70 -9.37
C PHE A 45 -5.04 -2.83 -8.17
N GLY A 46 -5.72 -1.72 -8.42
CA GLY A 46 -5.99 -0.71 -7.43
C GLY A 46 -4.98 0.43 -7.40
N LEU A 47 -5.39 1.66 -7.71
CA LEU A 47 -4.47 2.81 -7.86
C LEU A 47 -4.60 3.86 -6.74
N GLY A 48 -4.86 3.44 -5.51
CA GLY A 48 -4.91 4.37 -4.37
C GLY A 48 -3.54 4.86 -3.98
N THR A 49 -3.40 5.43 -2.79
CA THR A 49 -2.05 5.85 -2.34
C THR A 49 -1.03 4.70 -2.42
N VAL A 50 -1.45 3.47 -2.06
CA VAL A 50 -0.60 2.27 -2.18
C VAL A 50 -0.26 1.98 -3.65
N GLY A 51 -1.25 2.00 -4.54
CA GLY A 51 -1.07 1.66 -5.96
C GLY A 51 -0.29 2.71 -6.75
N LEU A 52 -0.54 4.00 -6.48
CA LEU A 52 0.23 5.10 -7.04
C LEU A 52 1.68 5.08 -6.56
N ALA A 53 1.93 4.71 -5.29
CA ALA A 53 3.29 4.50 -4.81
C ALA A 53 3.96 3.31 -5.52
N VAL A 54 3.24 2.22 -5.83
CA VAL A 54 3.76 1.14 -6.68
C VAL A 54 4.05 1.65 -8.10
N ALA A 55 3.17 2.46 -8.68
CA ALA A 55 3.37 3.03 -10.01
C ALA A 55 4.60 3.95 -10.05
N GLU A 56 4.79 4.79 -9.02
CA GLU A 56 5.96 5.64 -8.86
C GLU A 56 7.22 4.80 -8.73
N GLY A 57 7.22 3.78 -7.86
CA GLY A 57 8.34 2.86 -7.70
C GLY A 57 8.72 2.19 -9.01
N ALA A 58 7.73 1.66 -9.75
CA ALA A 58 7.93 1.00 -11.05
C ALA A 58 8.48 1.97 -12.11
N LYS A 59 7.98 3.21 -12.13
CA LYS A 59 8.48 4.26 -13.03
C LYS A 59 9.93 4.60 -12.74
N VAL A 60 10.28 4.81 -11.47
CA VAL A 60 11.66 5.15 -11.07
C VAL A 60 12.63 4.01 -11.39
N THR A 61 12.18 2.76 -11.26
CA THR A 61 12.94 1.56 -11.65
C THR A 61 13.10 1.40 -13.17
N GLY A 62 12.34 2.12 -13.99
CA GLY A 62 12.44 2.06 -15.45
C GLY A 62 11.57 0.98 -16.10
N ALA A 63 10.43 0.63 -15.49
CA ALA A 63 9.44 -0.23 -16.15
C ALA A 63 9.01 0.37 -17.51
N SER A 64 8.92 -0.47 -18.54
CA SER A 64 8.57 -0.04 -19.91
C SER A 64 7.08 0.28 -20.05
N ARG A 65 6.24 -0.46 -19.32
CA ARG A 65 4.80 -0.34 -19.37
C ARG A 65 4.21 -0.53 -17.97
N ILE A 66 3.36 0.40 -17.55
CA ILE A 66 2.66 0.37 -16.27
C ILE A 66 1.17 0.43 -16.56
N ILE A 67 0.47 -0.65 -16.28
CA ILE A 67 -0.97 -0.81 -16.54
C ILE A 67 -1.69 -0.67 -15.21
N GLY A 68 -2.51 0.37 -15.08
CA GLY A 68 -3.39 0.53 -13.93
C GLY A 68 -4.75 -0.09 -14.18
N ILE A 69 -5.25 -0.86 -13.23
CA ILE A 69 -6.56 -1.51 -13.28
C ILE A 69 -7.35 -1.10 -12.05
N ASP A 70 -8.52 -0.50 -12.27
CA ASP A 70 -9.43 -0.13 -11.20
C ASP A 70 -10.88 -0.16 -11.70
N ILE A 71 -11.82 -0.28 -10.78
CA ILE A 71 -13.26 -0.27 -11.10
C ILE A 71 -13.80 1.15 -11.23
N ASP A 72 -13.20 2.10 -10.50
CA ASP A 72 -13.52 3.50 -10.64
C ASP A 72 -12.50 4.15 -11.59
N SER A 73 -13.01 4.77 -12.64
CA SER A 73 -12.21 5.54 -13.60
C SER A 73 -11.58 6.80 -13.00
N LYS A 74 -12.05 7.23 -11.82
CA LYS A 74 -11.66 8.46 -11.13
C LYS A 74 -10.87 8.20 -9.85
N ASN A 75 -11.17 7.12 -9.14
CA ASN A 75 -10.59 6.79 -7.83
C ASN A 75 -10.15 5.36 -7.77
N PHE A 76 -9.28 5.07 -6.82
CA PHE A 76 -8.43 3.94 -7.02
C PHE A 76 -7.87 3.36 -5.69
N GLU A 77 -7.69 2.03 -5.54
CA GLU A 77 -7.13 1.43 -4.29
C GLU A 77 -6.58 -0.01 -4.44
N CYS A 78 -5.37 -0.33 -3.95
CA CYS A 78 -4.89 -1.72 -3.81
C CYS A 78 -5.75 -2.55 -2.83
N ILE A 79 -6.71 -3.29 -3.40
CA ILE A 79 -8.06 -3.51 -2.87
C ILE A 79 -8.15 -4.38 -1.61
N GLY A 80 -7.36 -5.45 -1.50
CA GLY A 80 -7.59 -6.47 -0.46
C GLY A 80 -8.70 -7.47 -0.81
N ASN A 81 -9.15 -7.52 -2.06
CA ASN A 81 -10.12 -8.51 -2.54
C ASN A 81 -9.42 -9.79 -3.06
N VAL A 82 -9.78 -10.96 -2.54
CA VAL A 82 -9.13 -12.25 -2.89
C VAL A 82 -9.33 -12.70 -4.33
N PHE A 83 -10.44 -12.33 -4.97
CA PHE A 83 -10.67 -12.62 -6.40
C PHE A 83 -9.75 -11.79 -7.28
N VAL A 84 -9.49 -10.54 -6.89
CA VAL A 84 -8.53 -9.66 -7.59
C VAL A 84 -7.10 -10.13 -7.34
N MET A 85 -6.77 -10.63 -6.14
CA MET A 85 -5.46 -11.24 -5.87
C MET A 85 -5.21 -12.44 -6.80
N ARG A 86 -6.22 -13.29 -7.02
CA ARG A 86 -6.15 -14.39 -7.99
C ARG A 86 -5.97 -13.86 -9.42
N ALA A 87 -6.77 -12.90 -9.85
CA ALA A 87 -6.67 -12.31 -11.18
C ALA A 87 -5.27 -11.71 -11.44
N ALA A 88 -4.69 -11.05 -10.44
CA ALA A 88 -3.35 -10.48 -10.51
C ALA A 88 -2.26 -11.55 -10.66
N LEU A 89 -2.43 -12.74 -10.07
CA LEU A 89 -1.54 -13.87 -10.34
C LEU A 89 -1.73 -14.42 -11.75
N GLU A 90 -2.97 -14.67 -12.16
CA GLU A 90 -3.27 -15.36 -13.42
C GLU A 90 -3.01 -14.49 -14.66
N CYS A 91 -2.91 -13.16 -14.50
CA CYS A 91 -2.51 -12.25 -15.58
C CYS A 91 -0.98 -12.08 -15.71
N CYS A 92 -0.19 -12.66 -14.80
CA CYS A 92 1.26 -12.60 -14.87
C CYS A 92 1.78 -13.43 -16.06
N HIS A 93 3.02 -13.16 -16.49
CA HIS A 93 3.60 -13.87 -17.62
C HIS A 93 3.97 -15.30 -17.22
N LYS A 94 3.52 -16.29 -17.99
CA LYS A 94 3.94 -17.70 -17.84
C LYS A 94 5.47 -17.82 -17.88
N GLY A 95 6.04 -18.59 -16.97
CA GLY A 95 7.48 -18.87 -16.90
C GLY A 95 8.24 -18.09 -15.84
N TRP A 96 7.92 -16.80 -15.63
CA TRP A 96 8.69 -15.92 -14.74
C TRP A 96 7.87 -14.84 -14.02
N GLY A 97 6.58 -14.73 -14.31
CA GLY A 97 5.73 -13.67 -13.78
C GLY A 97 5.60 -13.75 -12.26
N THR A 98 5.70 -12.60 -11.60
CA THR A 98 5.59 -12.49 -10.14
C THR A 98 4.41 -11.60 -9.75
N SER A 99 3.53 -12.12 -8.90
CA SER A 99 2.43 -11.37 -8.27
C SER A 99 2.74 -11.12 -6.80
N VAL A 100 2.59 -9.86 -6.37
CA VAL A 100 2.85 -9.41 -4.99
C VAL A 100 1.55 -8.88 -4.38
N ILE A 101 1.08 -9.51 -3.31
CA ILE A 101 -0.10 -9.06 -2.55
C ILE A 101 0.31 -7.95 -1.57
N LEU A 102 -0.34 -6.79 -1.71
CA LEU A 102 -0.21 -5.63 -0.80
C LEU A 102 -1.49 -5.38 0.01
N GLY A 103 -2.66 -5.63 -0.59
CA GLY A 103 -3.95 -5.40 0.05
C GLY A 103 -4.23 -6.40 1.17
N VAL A 104 -4.93 -5.96 2.21
CA VAL A 104 -5.28 -6.78 3.38
C VAL A 104 -6.69 -7.31 3.18
N ALA A 105 -6.84 -8.63 3.08
CA ALA A 105 -8.14 -9.27 2.98
C ALA A 105 -8.87 -9.29 4.33
N ALA A 106 -10.20 -9.31 4.28
CA ALA A 106 -11.03 -9.49 5.46
C ALA A 106 -10.77 -10.85 6.13
N PHE A 107 -11.07 -10.95 7.43
CA PHE A 107 -10.87 -12.17 8.20
C PHE A 107 -11.64 -13.36 7.60
N GLY A 108 -10.99 -14.53 7.53
CA GLY A 108 -11.57 -15.76 7.00
C GLY A 108 -11.63 -15.87 5.47
N GLN A 109 -11.12 -14.88 4.73
CA GLN A 109 -11.03 -14.96 3.27
C GLN A 109 -9.80 -15.74 2.81
N GLU A 110 -9.96 -16.52 1.74
CA GLU A 110 -8.90 -17.34 1.18
C GLU A 110 -8.60 -16.97 -0.27
N ILE A 111 -7.32 -16.97 -0.61
CA ILE A 111 -6.87 -16.89 -2.00
C ILE A 111 -6.80 -18.30 -2.60
N SER A 112 -7.16 -18.43 -3.87
CA SER A 112 -7.10 -19.71 -4.58
C SER A 112 -6.63 -19.51 -6.02
N THR A 113 -5.95 -20.53 -6.57
CA THR A 113 -5.65 -20.63 -8.00
C THR A 113 -5.41 -22.11 -8.35
N ARG A 114 -5.26 -22.42 -9.64
CA ARG A 114 -4.84 -23.76 -10.06
C ARG A 114 -3.33 -23.92 -9.80
N PRO A 115 -2.86 -25.01 -9.15
CA PRO A 115 -1.43 -25.23 -8.89
C PRO A 115 -0.57 -25.18 -10.15
N PHE A 116 -1.15 -25.52 -11.31
CA PHE A 116 -0.49 -25.42 -12.60
C PHE A 116 0.02 -24.01 -12.93
N GLN A 117 -0.59 -22.96 -12.40
CA GLN A 117 -0.06 -21.60 -12.54
C GLN A 117 1.35 -21.49 -11.94
N LEU A 118 1.55 -22.01 -10.73
CA LEU A 118 2.84 -22.00 -10.04
C LEU A 118 3.84 -22.96 -10.70
N VAL A 119 3.38 -24.16 -11.08
CA VAL A 119 4.21 -25.15 -11.81
C VAL A 119 4.77 -24.56 -13.11
N THR A 120 4.00 -23.71 -13.78
CA THR A 120 4.43 -23.06 -15.03
C THR A 120 5.26 -21.78 -14.81
N GLY A 121 5.79 -21.57 -13.60
CA GLY A 121 6.79 -20.54 -13.32
C GLY A 121 6.25 -19.24 -12.75
N HIS A 122 4.97 -19.16 -12.40
CA HIS A 122 4.47 -18.01 -11.65
C HIS A 122 4.95 -18.05 -10.20
N VAL A 123 5.26 -16.87 -9.64
CA VAL A 123 5.61 -16.71 -8.23
C VAL A 123 4.56 -15.85 -7.55
N TRP A 124 3.97 -16.36 -6.47
CA TRP A 124 3.02 -15.62 -5.64
C TRP A 124 3.63 -15.31 -4.28
N LYS A 125 3.70 -14.02 -3.92
CA LYS A 125 4.29 -13.55 -2.66
C LYS A 125 3.47 -12.40 -2.06
N GLY A 126 3.71 -12.08 -0.80
CA GLY A 126 3.11 -10.94 -0.12
C GLY A 126 4.16 -9.95 0.39
N THR A 127 3.73 -8.77 0.81
CA THR A 127 4.61 -7.80 1.48
C THR A 127 3.93 -7.16 2.69
N ALA A 128 4.69 -6.98 3.76
CA ALA A 128 4.34 -6.10 4.86
C ALA A 128 5.27 -4.89 4.83
N PHE A 129 4.70 -3.67 4.92
CA PHE A 129 5.48 -2.43 4.98
C PHE A 129 6.46 -2.25 3.81
N GLY A 130 6.15 -2.81 2.63
CA GLY A 130 7.04 -2.82 1.47
C GLY A 130 8.36 -3.56 1.68
N GLY A 131 8.47 -4.42 2.70
CA GLY A 131 9.73 -5.08 3.06
C GLY A 131 10.78 -4.16 3.67
N PHE A 132 10.42 -2.92 4.04
CA PHE A 132 11.35 -2.03 4.74
C PHE A 132 11.49 -2.41 6.23
N LYS A 133 12.71 -2.33 6.74
CA LYS A 133 13.02 -2.33 8.16
C LYS A 133 12.81 -0.92 8.70
N SER A 134 11.70 -0.72 9.44
CA SER A 134 11.22 0.60 9.85
C SER A 134 12.31 1.51 10.43
N ARG A 135 12.93 1.12 11.55
CA ARG A 135 13.92 1.97 12.25
C ARG A 135 15.15 2.31 11.41
N SER A 136 15.63 1.40 10.58
CA SER A 136 16.88 1.58 9.84
C SER A 136 16.71 2.14 8.43
N GLN A 137 15.52 2.02 7.83
CA GLN A 137 15.29 2.41 6.43
C GLN A 137 14.26 3.51 6.24
N VAL A 138 13.42 3.82 7.23
CA VAL A 138 12.50 4.98 7.12
C VAL A 138 13.27 6.31 7.06
N PRO A 139 14.33 6.55 7.86
CA PRO A 139 15.10 7.80 7.77
C PRO A 139 15.64 8.05 6.36
N SER A 140 16.13 7.03 5.66
CA SER A 140 16.62 7.19 4.29
C SER A 140 15.51 7.49 3.28
N LEU A 141 14.27 7.03 3.52
CA LEU A 141 13.12 7.46 2.71
C LEU A 141 12.81 8.95 2.93
N VAL A 142 12.94 9.46 4.16
CA VAL A 142 12.81 10.89 4.44
C VAL A 142 13.88 11.68 3.69
N ASP A 143 15.14 11.23 3.73
CA ASP A 143 16.23 11.87 2.99
C ASP A 143 15.94 11.93 1.48
N LYS A 144 15.43 10.83 0.91
CA LYS A 144 15.02 10.76 -0.50
C LYS A 144 13.89 11.75 -0.82
N TYR A 145 12.92 11.91 0.08
CA TYR A 145 11.85 12.89 -0.08
C TYR A 145 12.40 14.32 -0.05
N LEU A 146 13.26 14.65 0.92
CA LEU A 146 13.89 15.97 1.02
C LEU A 146 14.74 16.31 -0.21
N LYS A 147 15.37 15.30 -0.83
CA LYS A 147 16.09 15.41 -2.11
C LYS A 147 15.19 15.44 -3.35
N LYS A 148 13.87 15.37 -3.17
CA LYS A 148 12.86 15.30 -4.25
C LYS A 148 12.98 14.07 -5.16
N GLU A 149 13.59 12.99 -4.67
CA GLU A 149 13.71 11.72 -5.39
C GLU A 149 12.41 10.90 -5.34
N ILE A 150 11.60 11.10 -4.29
CA ILE A 150 10.28 10.48 -4.14
C ILE A 150 9.24 11.55 -3.84
N LYS A 151 8.01 11.34 -4.31
CA LYS A 151 6.88 12.23 -4.03
C LYS A 151 6.22 11.80 -2.73
N VAL A 152 5.84 12.78 -1.91
CA VAL A 152 5.01 12.54 -0.71
C VAL A 152 3.80 13.48 -0.75
N ASP A 153 4.05 14.76 -1.02
CA ASP A 153 3.03 15.82 -1.02
C ASP A 153 1.86 15.53 -1.97
N LYS A 154 2.13 14.86 -3.10
CA LYS A 154 1.09 14.51 -4.08
C LYS A 154 0.06 13.51 -3.57
N TYR A 155 0.38 12.77 -2.51
CA TYR A 155 -0.56 11.83 -1.89
C TYR A 155 -1.48 12.53 -0.89
N ILE A 156 -1.16 13.76 -0.47
CA ILE A 156 -1.95 14.54 0.47
C ILE A 156 -2.99 15.33 -0.32
N THR A 157 -4.20 14.80 -0.38
CA THR A 157 -5.34 15.45 -1.05
C THR A 157 -6.05 16.46 -0.15
N HIS A 158 -6.01 16.25 1.17
CA HIS A 158 -6.74 17.05 2.13
C HIS A 158 -5.89 17.30 3.38
N SER A 159 -6.04 18.49 3.95
CA SER A 159 -5.46 18.86 5.24
C SER A 159 -6.52 19.52 6.11
N MET A 160 -6.63 19.11 7.37
CA MET A 160 -7.58 19.70 8.33
C MET A 160 -7.09 19.51 9.77
N THR A 161 -7.79 20.11 10.73
CA THR A 161 -7.48 19.95 12.17
C THR A 161 -8.06 18.65 12.73
N LEU A 162 -7.51 18.17 13.84
CA LEU A 162 -8.01 16.99 14.56
C LEU A 162 -9.50 17.11 14.94
N ALA A 163 -9.97 18.33 15.24
CA ALA A 163 -11.39 18.58 15.55
C ALA A 163 -12.33 18.12 14.42
N ASN A 164 -11.84 18.07 13.18
CA ASN A 164 -12.58 17.64 12.00
C ASN A 164 -12.35 16.16 11.63
N ILE A 165 -11.86 15.33 12.55
CA ILE A 165 -11.56 13.92 12.27
C ILE A 165 -12.74 13.13 11.70
N ASN A 166 -13.97 13.40 12.16
CA ASN A 166 -15.16 12.72 11.61
C ASN A 166 -15.41 13.10 10.15
N LYS A 167 -15.18 14.37 9.77
CA LYS A 167 -15.22 14.81 8.37
C LYS A 167 -14.13 14.12 7.55
N ALA A 168 -12.95 13.90 8.11
CA ALA A 168 -11.88 13.15 7.45
C ALA A 168 -12.31 11.71 7.12
N PHE A 169 -13.04 11.03 8.03
CA PHE A 169 -13.60 9.70 7.75
C PHE A 169 -14.63 9.73 6.62
N HIS A 170 -15.49 10.75 6.56
CA HIS A 170 -16.45 10.89 5.46
C HIS A 170 -15.75 11.07 4.10
N LEU A 171 -14.70 11.90 4.04
CA LEU A 171 -13.93 12.09 2.82
C LEU A 171 -13.30 10.79 2.29
N MET A 172 -12.97 9.83 3.16
CA MET A 172 -12.45 8.53 2.72
C MET A 172 -13.46 7.71 1.91
N HIS A 173 -14.76 8.03 1.98
CA HIS A 173 -15.81 7.38 1.20
C HIS A 173 -16.12 8.09 -0.11
N ASP A 174 -15.73 9.36 -0.26
CA ASP A 174 -16.08 10.21 -1.41
C ASP A 174 -15.28 9.86 -2.67
N GLY A 175 -14.36 8.89 -2.59
CA GLY A 175 -13.50 8.44 -3.67
C GLY A 175 -12.33 9.38 -3.95
N ASP A 176 -12.57 10.70 -3.99
CA ASP A 176 -11.58 11.73 -4.36
C ASP A 176 -10.48 11.95 -3.29
N CYS A 177 -10.47 11.16 -2.21
CA CYS A 177 -9.51 11.26 -1.12
C CYS A 177 -8.42 10.18 -1.20
N LEU A 178 -7.16 10.60 -1.39
CA LEU A 178 -6.00 9.72 -1.24
C LEU A 178 -5.53 9.66 0.21
N ARG A 179 -5.18 10.82 0.78
CA ARG A 179 -4.82 10.97 2.20
C ARG A 179 -5.34 12.27 2.76
N VAL A 180 -5.73 12.21 4.03
CA VAL A 180 -5.99 13.36 4.88
C VAL A 180 -4.84 13.48 5.88
N VAL A 181 -4.22 14.66 5.95
CA VAL A 181 -3.29 15.00 7.05
C VAL A 181 -4.06 15.78 8.11
N LEU A 182 -3.98 15.30 9.35
CA LEU A 182 -4.59 15.96 10.49
C LEU A 182 -3.53 16.75 11.26
N ASP A 183 -3.74 18.06 11.36
CA ASP A 183 -2.98 18.91 12.25
C ASP A 183 -3.51 18.75 13.68
N MET A 184 -2.59 18.45 14.60
CA MET A 184 -2.88 18.21 16.01
C MET A 184 -2.78 19.46 16.86
N PHE A 185 -2.16 20.54 16.35
CA PHE A 185 -1.70 21.68 17.15
C PHE A 185 -2.24 23.03 16.67
N ARG A 186 -3.00 23.07 15.57
CA ARG A 186 -3.74 24.24 15.10
C ARG A 186 -5.21 24.22 15.51
#